data_AF-A0AAN7C2U3-F1
#
_entry.id   AF-A0AAN7C2U3-F1
#
_cell.length_a   1.000
_cell.length_b   1.000
_cell.length_c   1.000
_cell.angle_alpha   90.00
_cell.angle_beta   90.00
_cell.angle_gamma   90.00
#
_symmetry.space_group_name_H-M   'P 1'
#
loop_
_entity.id
_entity.type
_entity.pdbx_description
1 polymer ?
#
loop_
_entity_poly.entity_id
_entity_poly.type
_entity_poly.pdbx_seq_one_letter_code
_entity_poly.pdbx_strand_id
1 'polypeptide(L)'
;MGNPNTNPPSVPPSLRGGIAPFTATRKQSIADSVENADRFQQAFPDIDWKAKVIEPTVNLTFDLKEKVPPHTRAKHEHLIGQMIDYLASEEEGDTSKAEKAFWLARERLVAGRHEDVLRQFDAIYLQEDRPVSVMLTQLREALKLKATMTEPKDTDGGKPGGESLIAEESSA
;
A
#
# COMPACT_ATOMS: atom_id res chain seq x y z
N MET A 1 -26.70 -15.58 26.41
CA MET A 1 -25.95 -16.59 25.64
C MET A 1 -25.32 -15.87 24.45
N GLY A 2 -24.01 -15.66 24.50
CA GLY A 2 -23.28 -14.98 23.43
C GLY A 2 -22.63 -15.99 22.48
N ASN A 3 -22.71 -15.70 21.18
CA ASN A 3 -21.69 -16.05 20.20
C ASN A 3 -21.98 -15.31 18.88
N PRO A 4 -21.28 -14.20 18.58
CA PRO A 4 -21.12 -13.71 17.22
C PRO A 4 -19.75 -14.19 16.70
N ASN A 5 -19.73 -15.34 16.02
CA ASN A 5 -18.56 -15.73 15.23
C ASN A 5 -18.64 -15.07 13.86
N THR A 6 -18.37 -13.77 13.81
CA THR A 6 -18.06 -13.07 12.56
C THR A 6 -16.55 -12.98 12.46
N ASN A 7 -15.93 -13.99 11.84
CA ASN A 7 -14.57 -13.84 11.36
C ASN A 7 -14.53 -12.62 10.42
N PRO A 8 -13.70 -11.60 10.68
CA PRO A 8 -13.53 -10.51 9.73
C PRO A 8 -12.97 -11.05 8.41
N PRO A 9 -13.39 -10.52 7.26
CA PRO A 9 -12.84 -10.94 5.97
C PRO A 9 -11.31 -10.73 5.99
N SER A 10 -10.58 -11.80 5.72
CA SER A 10 -9.12 -11.79 5.68
C SER A 10 -8.64 -10.74 4.67
N VAL A 11 -7.90 -9.75 5.18
CA VAL A 11 -7.23 -8.75 4.34
C VAL A 11 -6.19 -9.44 3.47
N PRO A 12 -6.13 -9.16 2.15
CA PRO A 12 -5.10 -9.71 1.29
C PRO A 12 -3.71 -9.25 1.76
N PRO A 13 -2.69 -10.13 1.72
CA PRO A 13 -1.38 -9.89 2.30
C PRO A 13 -0.66 -8.64 1.77
N SER A 14 -0.98 -8.17 0.55
CA SER A 14 -0.38 -6.98 -0.06
C SER A 14 -0.72 -5.65 0.63
N LEU A 15 -1.74 -5.61 1.52
CA LEU A 15 -2.15 -4.40 2.25
C LEU A 15 -1.56 -4.29 3.66
N ARG A 16 -0.72 -5.24 4.08
CA ARG A 16 -0.33 -5.41 5.49
C ARG A 16 0.76 -4.44 5.98
N GLY A 17 1.35 -3.65 5.11
CA GLY A 17 2.35 -2.63 5.48
C GLY A 17 1.82 -1.23 5.24
N GLY A 18 1.30 -0.55 6.27
CA GLY A 18 1.11 0.91 6.25
C GLY A 18 -0.32 1.45 6.35
N ILE A 19 -1.36 0.61 6.49
CA ILE A 19 -2.71 1.08 6.82
C ILE A 19 -3.17 0.39 8.11
N ALA A 20 -3.60 1.19 9.09
CA ALA A 20 -4.08 0.73 10.39
C ALA A 20 -5.27 -0.25 10.26
N PRO A 21 -5.48 -1.16 11.24
CA PRO A 21 -6.51 -2.18 11.16
C PRO A 21 -7.92 -1.60 10.97
N PHE A 22 -8.67 -2.20 10.03
CA PHE A 22 -9.97 -1.74 9.52
C PHE A 22 -11.16 -1.81 10.50
N THR A 23 -10.94 -2.08 11.79
CA THR A 23 -11.96 -1.99 12.86
C THR A 23 -12.06 -0.58 13.47
N ALA A 24 -11.15 0.30 13.08
CA ALA A 24 -11.06 1.68 13.53
C ALA A 24 -12.09 2.58 12.81
N THR A 25 -12.55 3.65 13.47
CA THR A 25 -13.37 4.68 12.81
C THR A 25 -12.54 5.40 11.73
N ARG A 26 -13.20 6.04 10.75
CA ARG A 26 -12.54 6.84 9.70
C ARG A 26 -11.48 7.80 10.27
N LYS A 27 -11.80 8.51 11.36
CA LYS A 27 -10.88 9.42 12.05
C LYS A 27 -9.69 8.70 12.66
N GLN A 28 -9.92 7.55 13.28
CA GLN A 28 -8.86 6.74 13.89
C GLN A 28 -7.92 6.19 12.81
N SER A 29 -8.44 5.66 11.70
CA SER A 29 -7.60 5.21 10.58
C SER A 29 -6.74 6.32 9.98
N ILE A 30 -7.25 7.56 9.91
CA ILE A 30 -6.45 8.73 9.50
C ILE A 30 -5.34 8.98 10.52
N ALA A 31 -5.66 9.07 11.81
CA ALA A 31 -4.70 9.35 12.86
C ALA A 31 -3.56 8.33 12.89
N ASP A 32 -3.90 7.04 12.90
CA ASP A 32 -2.92 5.95 12.92
C ASP A 32 -2.06 5.94 11.65
N SER A 33 -2.63 6.29 10.48
CA SER A 33 -1.88 6.35 9.23
C SER A 33 -0.93 7.55 9.19
N VAL A 34 -1.33 8.70 9.76
CA VAL A 34 -0.48 9.88 9.90
C VAL A 34 0.71 9.60 10.82
N GLU A 35 0.48 8.96 11.96
CA GLU A 35 1.56 8.57 12.89
C GLU A 35 2.59 7.65 12.22
N ASN A 36 2.14 6.71 11.38
CA ASN A 36 3.03 5.81 10.65
C ASN A 36 3.70 6.46 9.42
N ALA A 37 3.26 7.66 9.01
CA ALA A 37 3.79 8.34 7.84
C ALA A 37 5.03 9.19 8.11
N ASP A 38 5.47 9.32 9.37
CA ASP A 38 6.62 10.16 9.75
C ASP A 38 7.88 9.88 8.93
N ARG A 39 8.17 8.61 8.64
CA ARG A 39 9.33 8.24 7.82
C ARG A 39 9.18 8.64 6.35
N PHE A 40 7.96 8.62 5.81
CA PHE A 40 7.66 9.12 4.47
C PHE A 40 7.70 10.65 4.40
N GLN A 41 7.22 11.32 5.45
CA GLN A 41 7.28 12.77 5.58
C GLN A 41 8.75 13.26 5.64
N GLN A 42 9.63 12.52 6.32
CA GLN A 42 11.08 12.82 6.33
C GLN A 42 11.73 12.65 4.96
N ALA A 43 11.36 11.60 4.21
CA ALA A 43 11.92 11.33 2.88
C ALA A 43 11.38 12.28 1.80
N PHE A 44 10.16 12.79 1.97
CA PHE A 44 9.51 13.72 1.04
C PHE A 44 8.86 14.87 1.80
N PRO A 45 9.66 15.82 2.32
CA PRO A 45 9.17 16.90 3.17
C PRO A 45 8.23 17.86 2.44
N ASP A 46 8.35 17.97 1.12
CA ASP A 46 7.54 18.86 0.28
C ASP A 46 6.11 18.33 0.03
N ILE A 47 5.84 17.08 0.40
CA ILE A 47 4.52 16.46 0.26
C ILE A 47 3.77 16.62 1.58
N ASP A 48 2.57 17.21 1.52
CA ASP A 48 1.60 17.15 2.61
C ASP A 48 0.95 15.76 2.63
N TRP A 49 1.63 14.80 3.28
CA TRP A 49 1.19 13.41 3.34
C TRP A 49 -0.19 13.26 3.96
N LYS A 50 -0.48 14.07 4.99
CA LYS A 50 -1.78 14.02 5.67
C LYS A 50 -2.90 14.43 4.72
N ALA A 51 -2.89 15.68 4.24
CA ALA A 51 -4.04 16.23 3.52
C ALA A 51 -4.10 15.81 2.05
N LYS A 52 -2.96 15.47 1.43
CA LYS A 52 -2.90 15.13 0.00
C LYS A 52 -2.87 13.63 -0.29
N VAL A 53 -2.51 12.80 0.68
CA VAL A 53 -2.35 11.35 0.45
C VAL A 53 -3.24 10.55 1.40
N ILE A 54 -3.03 10.68 2.72
CA ILE A 54 -3.64 9.81 3.72
C ILE A 54 -5.13 10.07 3.86
N GLU A 55 -5.54 11.32 4.14
CA GLU A 55 -6.95 11.65 4.30
C GLU A 55 -7.78 11.31 3.05
N PRO A 56 -7.37 11.70 1.83
CA PRO A 56 -8.10 11.32 0.62
C PRO A 56 -8.20 9.80 0.44
N THR A 57 -7.11 9.06 0.64
CA THR A 57 -7.10 7.60 0.44
C THR A 57 -7.96 6.87 1.46
N VAL A 58 -7.90 7.28 2.73
CA VAL A 58 -8.75 6.69 3.78
C VAL A 58 -10.22 7.03 3.51
N ASN A 59 -10.54 8.28 3.17
CA ASN A 59 -11.91 8.68 2.83
C ASN A 59 -12.47 7.85 1.66
N LEU A 60 -11.70 7.71 0.57
CA LEU A 60 -12.07 6.88 -0.57
C LEU A 60 -12.33 5.43 -0.15
N THR A 61 -11.47 4.86 0.69
CA THR A 61 -11.61 3.47 1.16
C THR A 61 -12.91 3.25 1.96
N PHE A 62 -13.26 4.18 2.83
CA PHE A 62 -14.52 4.12 3.58
C PHE A 62 -15.72 4.33 2.66
N ASP A 63 -15.68 5.34 1.80
CA ASP A 63 -16.77 5.66 0.88
C ASP A 63 -17.00 4.52 -0.15
N LEU A 64 -15.95 3.82 -0.59
CA LEU A 64 -16.07 2.59 -1.38
C LEU A 64 -16.87 1.51 -0.63
N LYS A 65 -16.63 1.34 0.66
CA LYS A 65 -17.33 0.32 1.47
C LYS A 65 -18.78 0.70 1.76
N GLU A 66 -19.04 1.98 1.98
CA GLU A 66 -20.37 2.51 2.33
C GLU A 66 -21.29 2.68 1.12
N LYS A 67 -20.74 3.09 -0.03
CA LYS A 67 -21.52 3.57 -1.17
C LYS A 67 -21.47 2.66 -2.40
N VAL A 68 -20.54 1.71 -2.48
CA VAL A 68 -20.39 0.81 -3.63
C VAL A 68 -20.85 -0.61 -3.26
N PRO A 69 -21.73 -1.25 -4.06
CA PRO A 69 -22.19 -2.61 -3.82
C PRO A 69 -21.02 -3.60 -3.70
N PRO A 70 -21.09 -4.60 -2.80
CA PRO A 70 -19.96 -5.50 -2.52
C PRO A 70 -19.37 -6.18 -3.77
N HIS A 71 -20.19 -6.56 -4.75
CA HIS A 71 -19.73 -7.20 -5.97
C HIS A 71 -18.93 -6.26 -6.89
N THR A 72 -19.33 -4.98 -6.97
CA THR A 72 -18.61 -3.96 -7.73
C THR A 72 -17.33 -3.55 -7.00
N ARG A 73 -17.44 -3.35 -5.68
CA ARG A 73 -16.32 -3.01 -4.81
C ARG A 73 -15.22 -4.07 -4.87
N ALA A 74 -15.57 -5.36 -4.73
CA ALA A 74 -14.59 -6.44 -4.78
C ALA A 74 -13.82 -6.49 -6.11
N LYS A 75 -14.51 -6.22 -7.24
CA LYS A 75 -13.85 -6.14 -8.56
C LYS A 75 -12.93 -4.93 -8.66
N HIS A 76 -13.37 -3.77 -8.17
CA HIS A 76 -12.56 -2.56 -8.12
C HIS A 76 -11.30 -2.77 -7.25
N GLU A 77 -11.47 -3.25 -6.01
CA GLU A 77 -10.37 -3.54 -5.08
C GLU A 77 -9.38 -4.56 -5.65
N HIS A 78 -9.88 -5.60 -6.32
CA HIS A 78 -9.02 -6.59 -6.99
C HIS A 78 -8.16 -5.96 -8.09
N LEU A 79 -8.73 -5.08 -8.92
CA LEU A 79 -8.00 -4.39 -10.00
C LEU A 79 -6.96 -3.41 -9.44
N ILE A 80 -7.27 -2.71 -8.35
CA ILE A 80 -6.28 -1.86 -7.66
C ILE A 80 -5.16 -2.71 -7.05
N GLY A 81 -5.48 -3.87 -6.48
CA GLY A 81 -4.47 -4.83 -6.02
C GLY A 81 -3.54 -5.27 -7.15
N GLN A 82 -4.10 -5.70 -8.28
CA GLN A 82 -3.32 -6.07 -9.47
C GLN A 82 -2.45 -4.93 -9.97
N MET A 83 -2.97 -3.70 -10.02
CA MET A 83 -2.18 -2.52 -10.38
C MET A 83 -0.96 -2.37 -9.47
N ILE A 84 -1.14 -2.49 -8.15
CA ILE A 84 -0.04 -2.38 -7.18
C ILE A 84 0.97 -3.52 -7.36
N ASP A 85 0.50 -4.76 -7.54
CA ASP A 85 1.36 -5.93 -7.73
C ASP A 85 2.22 -5.78 -9.01
N TYR A 86 1.63 -5.30 -10.12
CA TYR A 86 2.38 -4.99 -11.34
C TYR A 86 3.40 -3.87 -11.13
N LEU A 87 3.08 -2.84 -10.36
CA LEU A 87 4.04 -1.76 -10.08
C LEU A 87 5.19 -2.21 -9.18
N ALA A 88 4.95 -3.15 -8.27
CA ALA A 88 5.95 -3.71 -7.37
C ALA A 88 6.90 -4.72 -8.05
N SER A 89 6.52 -5.26 -9.20
CA SER A 89 7.34 -6.16 -10.01
C SER A 89 8.45 -5.40 -10.75
N GLU A 90 9.57 -6.07 -11.07
CA GLU A 90 10.67 -5.54 -11.89
C GLU A 90 10.55 -5.91 -13.38
N GLU A 91 9.50 -6.63 -13.78
CA GLU A 91 9.33 -7.08 -15.17
C GLU A 91 9.05 -5.93 -16.15
N GLU A 92 9.57 -6.08 -17.38
CA GLU A 92 9.30 -5.19 -18.49
C GLU A 92 7.82 -5.33 -18.95
N GLY A 93 7.15 -4.20 -19.18
CA GLY A 93 5.74 -4.17 -19.62
C GLY A 93 4.70 -4.16 -18.49
N ASP A 94 5.10 -4.27 -17.22
CA ASP A 94 4.17 -4.26 -16.09
C ASP A 94 3.54 -2.90 -15.83
N THR A 95 4.19 -1.80 -16.21
CA THR A 95 3.57 -0.46 -16.16
C THR A 95 2.33 -0.39 -17.06
N SER A 96 2.37 -1.01 -18.25
CA SER A 96 1.21 -1.06 -19.15
C SER A 96 0.08 -1.94 -18.59
N LYS A 97 0.42 -3.04 -17.91
CA LYS A 97 -0.57 -3.89 -17.22
C LYS A 97 -1.19 -3.14 -16.03
N ALA A 98 -0.37 -2.40 -15.27
CA ALA A 98 -0.82 -1.56 -14.17
C ALA A 98 -1.77 -0.46 -14.67
N GLU A 99 -1.43 0.21 -15.78
CA GLU A 99 -2.28 1.23 -16.38
C GLU A 99 -3.62 0.65 -16.85
N LYS A 100 -3.59 -0.51 -17.50
CA LYS A 100 -4.82 -1.21 -17.88
C LYS A 100 -5.68 -1.56 -16.66
N ALA A 101 -5.07 -2.06 -15.59
CA ALA A 101 -5.79 -2.38 -14.35
C ALA A 101 -6.39 -1.12 -13.69
N PHE A 102 -5.65 0.00 -13.70
CA PHE A 102 -6.12 1.30 -13.23
C PHE A 102 -7.39 1.76 -13.96
N TRP A 103 -7.36 1.76 -15.30
CA TRP A 103 -8.51 2.19 -16.10
C TRP A 103 -9.73 1.28 -15.92
N LEU A 104 -9.51 -0.03 -15.84
CA LEU A 104 -10.58 -0.99 -15.55
C LEU A 104 -11.17 -0.78 -14.14
N ALA A 105 -10.35 -0.45 -13.14
CA ALA A 105 -10.83 -0.16 -11.80
C ALA A 105 -11.73 1.08 -11.79
N ARG A 106 -11.32 2.13 -12.51
CA ARG A 106 -12.12 3.35 -12.71
C ARG A 106 -13.43 3.06 -13.45
N GLU A 107 -13.40 2.24 -14.50
CA GLU A 107 -14.58 1.85 -15.26
C GLU A 107 -15.66 1.17 -14.38
N ARG A 108 -15.26 0.41 -13.35
CA ARG A 108 -16.23 -0.16 -12.39
C ARG A 108 -17.03 0.90 -11.65
N LEU A 109 -16.41 2.03 -11.31
CA LEU A 109 -17.09 3.13 -10.63
C LEU A 109 -18.00 3.91 -11.59
N VAL A 110 -17.56 4.09 -12.85
CA VAL A 110 -18.35 4.70 -13.92
C VAL A 110 -19.61 3.87 -14.22
N ALA A 111 -19.44 2.57 -14.48
CA ALA A 111 -20.56 1.67 -14.82
C ALA A 111 -21.57 1.54 -13.67
N GLY A 112 -21.11 1.61 -12.42
CA GLY A 112 -21.95 1.60 -11.23
C GLY A 112 -22.64 2.93 -10.92
N ARG A 113 -22.38 4.00 -11.69
CA ARG A 113 -22.86 5.38 -11.44
C ARG A 113 -22.53 5.90 -10.04
N HIS A 114 -21.34 5.56 -9.53
CA HIS A 114 -20.88 5.99 -8.21
C HIS A 114 -20.13 7.33 -8.28
N GLU A 115 -20.80 8.39 -8.73
CA GLU A 115 -20.17 9.67 -9.10
C GLU A 115 -19.34 10.31 -7.99
N ASP A 116 -19.81 10.29 -6.74
CA ASP A 116 -19.07 10.86 -5.61
C ASP A 116 -17.77 10.10 -5.32
N VAL A 117 -17.80 8.77 -5.44
CA VAL A 117 -16.64 7.90 -5.22
C VAL A 117 -15.68 8.01 -6.40
N LEU A 118 -16.21 8.06 -7.62
CA LEU A 118 -15.44 8.30 -8.84
C LEU A 118 -14.72 9.65 -8.78
N ARG A 119 -15.38 10.72 -8.32
CA ARG A 119 -14.76 12.04 -8.18
C ARG A 119 -13.59 12.01 -7.18
N GLN A 120 -13.73 11.30 -6.07
CA GLN A 120 -12.63 11.11 -5.11
C GLN A 120 -11.47 10.32 -5.74
N PHE A 121 -11.79 9.23 -6.44
CA PHE A 121 -10.80 8.43 -7.15
C PHE A 121 -10.02 9.28 -8.16
N ASP A 122 -10.74 10.02 -9.01
CA ASP A 122 -10.14 10.89 -10.01
C ASP A 122 -9.34 12.02 -9.35
N ALA A 123 -9.80 12.63 -8.27
CA ALA A 123 -9.05 13.66 -7.57
C ALA A 123 -7.73 13.16 -6.96
N ILE A 124 -7.66 11.88 -6.58
CA ILE A 124 -6.43 11.26 -6.06
C ILE A 124 -5.45 10.96 -7.19
N TYR A 125 -5.92 10.37 -8.30
CA TYR A 125 -5.04 9.77 -9.32
C TYR A 125 -4.93 10.56 -10.62
N LEU A 126 -5.99 11.29 -11.00
CA LEU A 126 -6.10 12.06 -12.25
C LEU A 126 -6.02 13.55 -11.94
N GLN A 127 -4.81 14.01 -11.63
CA GLN A 127 -4.54 15.44 -11.51
C GLN A 127 -4.50 16.07 -12.91
N GLU A 128 -5.12 17.25 -13.08
CA GLU A 128 -5.42 17.87 -14.39
C GLU A 128 -4.21 17.96 -15.35
N ASP A 129 -3.01 18.21 -14.82
CA ASP A 129 -1.79 18.39 -15.63
C ASP A 129 -0.83 17.19 -15.60
N ARG A 130 -1.29 16.02 -15.11
CA ARG A 130 -0.41 14.85 -14.92
C ARG A 130 -0.93 13.62 -15.68
N PRO A 131 -0.16 13.11 -16.65
CA PRO A 131 -0.47 11.83 -17.29
C PRO A 131 -0.48 10.67 -16.29
N VAL A 132 -1.37 9.70 -16.50
CA VAL A 132 -1.48 8.49 -15.66
C VAL A 132 -0.18 7.70 -15.64
N SER A 133 0.53 7.61 -16.76
CA SER A 133 1.84 6.96 -16.84
C SER A 133 2.85 7.56 -15.86
N VAL A 134 2.89 8.89 -15.73
CA VAL A 134 3.77 9.59 -14.79
C VAL A 134 3.37 9.28 -13.34
N MET A 135 2.07 9.27 -13.04
CA MET A 135 1.57 8.88 -11.71
C MET A 135 1.97 7.44 -11.36
N LEU A 136 1.82 6.50 -12.30
CA LEU A 136 2.18 5.10 -12.10
C LEU A 136 3.69 4.90 -11.89
N THR A 137 4.53 5.62 -12.64
CA THR A 137 5.98 5.61 -12.42
C THR A 137 6.32 6.10 -11.02
N GLN A 138 5.73 7.21 -10.56
CA GLN A 138 5.98 7.72 -9.21
C GLN A 138 5.50 6.75 -8.13
N LEU A 139 4.36 6.08 -8.33
CA LEU A 139 3.87 5.08 -7.41
C LEU A 139 4.80 3.86 -7.35
N ARG A 140 5.36 3.41 -8.47
CA ARG A 140 6.40 2.37 -8.50
C ARG A 140 7.62 2.77 -7.69
N GLU A 141 8.16 3.97 -7.90
CA GLU A 141 9.32 4.45 -7.14
C GLU A 141 9.02 4.54 -5.63
N ALA A 142 7.82 4.98 -5.25
CA ALA A 142 7.38 5.01 -3.85
C ALA A 142 7.28 3.59 -3.25
N LEU A 143 6.80 2.60 -4.02
CA LEU A 143 6.74 1.20 -3.58
C LEU A 143 8.14 0.60 -3.42
N LYS A 144 9.08 0.90 -4.31
CA LYS A 144 10.49 0.49 -4.19
C LYS A 144 11.12 1.09 -2.94
N LEU A 145 10.96 2.38 -2.72
CA LEU A 145 11.48 3.04 -1.53
C LEU A 145 10.89 2.41 -0.26
N LYS A 146 9.58 2.17 -0.22
CA LYS A 146 8.93 1.48 0.89
C LYS A 146 9.53 0.11 1.15
N ALA A 147 9.79 -0.70 0.11
CA ALA A 147 10.43 -2.00 0.26
C ALA A 147 11.81 -1.86 0.94
N THR A 148 12.65 -0.93 0.49
CA THR A 148 13.97 -0.67 1.11
C THR A 148 13.90 -0.16 2.55
N MET A 149 12.81 0.52 2.93
CA MET A 149 12.59 0.99 4.31
C MET A 149 12.08 -0.10 5.24
N THR A 150 11.50 -1.18 4.69
CA THR A 150 11.00 -2.33 5.43
C THR A 150 12.00 -3.47 5.55
N GLU A 151 13.06 -3.48 4.74
CA GLU A 151 14.17 -4.41 4.91
C GLU A 151 15.03 -3.99 6.13
N PRO A 152 15.25 -4.87 7.12
CA PRO A 152 16.26 -4.62 8.13
C PRO A 152 17.63 -4.60 7.43
N LYS A 153 18.32 -3.47 7.55
CA LYS A 153 19.71 -3.32 7.08
C LYS A 153 20.60 -4.20 7.97
N ASP A 154 20.74 -5.48 7.64
CA ASP A 154 21.75 -6.35 8.22
C ASP A 154 23.10 -5.66 7.99
N THR A 155 23.68 -5.21 9.10
CA THR A 155 24.97 -4.56 9.10
C THR A 155 26.01 -5.64 8.95
N ASP A 156 26.72 -5.58 7.82
CA ASP A 156 27.95 -6.29 7.52
C ASP A 156 28.89 -6.37 8.73
N GLY A 157 29.25 -7.60 9.10
CA GLY A 157 30.32 -7.93 10.03
C GLY A 157 31.17 -9.01 9.39
N GLY A 158 32.12 -8.59 8.57
CA GLY A 158 32.96 -9.44 7.73
C GLY A 158 33.69 -10.57 8.47
N LYS A 159 33.81 -11.70 7.77
CA LYS A 159 34.71 -12.81 8.07
C LYS A 159 36.10 -12.52 7.49
N PRO A 160 37.17 -12.78 8.24
CA PRO A 160 38.16 -13.78 7.78
C PRO A 160 38.51 -14.71 8.96
N GLY A 161 38.59 -16.04 8.81
CA GLY A 161 39.61 -16.72 8.02
C GLY A 161 40.88 -16.89 8.88
N GLY A 162 41.09 -18.08 9.47
CA GLY A 162 42.31 -18.39 10.22
C GLY A 162 42.22 -19.65 11.09
N GLU A 163 42.80 -20.74 10.58
CA GLU A 163 43.15 -22.00 11.27
C GLU A 163 43.80 -21.78 12.65
N SER A 164 43.50 -22.63 13.65
CA SER A 164 44.25 -23.89 13.90
C SER A 164 44.01 -24.42 15.31
N LEU A 165 44.09 -25.75 15.42
CA LEU A 165 44.03 -26.59 16.62
C LEU A 165 44.99 -26.14 17.74
N ILE A 166 44.60 -26.37 19.00
CA ILE A 166 45.26 -27.35 19.89
C ILE A 166 44.38 -27.69 21.10
N ALA A 167 44.55 -28.92 21.56
CA ALA A 167 43.79 -29.62 22.57
C ALA A 167 44.36 -29.48 24.00
N GLU A 168 43.61 -30.09 24.91
CA GLU A 168 44.06 -30.81 26.11
C GLU A 168 44.02 -30.15 27.50
N GLU A 169 43.53 -31.00 28.41
CA GLU A 169 43.53 -31.05 29.88
C GLU A 169 44.14 -29.93 30.73
N SER A 170 43.41 -29.53 31.79
CA SER A 170 43.74 -30.03 33.14
C SER A 170 42.58 -29.75 34.11
N SER A 171 42.03 -30.82 34.68
CA SER A 171 41.21 -30.75 35.91
C SER A 171 42.14 -30.57 37.12
N ALA A 172 41.63 -29.88 38.13
CA ALA A 172 42.11 -29.95 39.51
C ALA A 172 41.57 -31.20 40.21
#